data_AF-A0A9E2L527-F1
#
_entry.id   AF-A0A9E2L527-F1
#
_cell.length_a   1.000
_cell.length_b   1.000
_cell.length_c   1.000
_cell.angle_alpha   90.00
_cell.angle_beta   90.00
_cell.angle_gamma   90.00
#
_symmetry.space_group_name_H-M   'P 1'
#
loop_
_entity.id
_entity.type
_entity.pdbx_description
1 polymer ?
#
loop_
_entity_poly.entity_id
_entity_poly.type
_entity_poly.pdbx_seq_one_letter_code
_entity_poly.pdbx_strand_id
1 'polypeptide(L)'
;MEYNTQRKKLPMPEYGRGIQNMVDYALTIEDRTERQRCANTIVSIMGNMFPHLRDVADFNHKLWDHLAVMSNYQLDIDYPYEITPETTLHAKPKPLAYPMKRIRYRHYGFLLESLLKKLKDMEDGPERDALISLVANQMKQSLYNWNKDGMDEEKVASDLAAYTDGKVQIDLEHFHFASVQSRSLGGTAMGLRMQRKNNRKRN
;
A
#
# COMPACT_ATOMS: atom_id res chain seq x y z
N MET A 1 -34.40 28.36 -16.19
CA MET A 1 -33.98 27.47 -15.08
C MET A 1 -32.49 27.24 -15.21
N GLU A 2 -31.73 27.57 -14.19
CA GLU A 2 -30.27 27.44 -14.22
C GLU A 2 -29.88 26.02 -13.79
N TYR A 3 -29.31 25.24 -14.72
CA TYR A 3 -29.01 23.83 -14.50
C TYR A 3 -27.67 23.63 -13.79
N ASN A 4 -27.62 22.64 -12.90
CA ASN A 4 -26.44 22.31 -12.08
C ASN A 4 -25.18 21.98 -12.92
N THR A 5 -25.36 21.57 -14.17
CA THR A 5 -24.30 21.24 -15.14
C THR A 5 -23.64 22.46 -15.79
N GLN A 6 -24.26 23.65 -15.70
CA GLN A 6 -23.72 24.91 -16.24
C GLN A 6 -22.97 25.73 -15.18
N ARG A 7 -23.08 25.35 -13.91
CA ARG A 7 -22.48 26.07 -12.78
C ARG A 7 -21.05 25.61 -12.50
N LYS A 8 -20.26 26.47 -11.87
CA LYS A 8 -18.89 26.13 -11.43
C LYS A 8 -18.88 24.82 -10.61
N LYS A 9 -17.86 24.01 -10.86
CA LYS A 9 -17.58 22.77 -10.14
C LYS A 9 -17.26 23.13 -8.69
N LEU A 10 -17.95 22.49 -7.75
CA LEU A 10 -17.68 22.69 -6.33
C LEU A 10 -16.39 21.94 -5.95
N PRO A 11 -15.44 22.58 -5.25
CA PRO A 11 -14.26 21.90 -4.74
C PRO A 11 -14.65 20.85 -3.68
N MET A 12 -15.62 21.17 -2.82
CA MET A 12 -16.11 20.31 -1.74
C MET A 12 -17.65 20.23 -1.78
N PRO A 13 -18.24 19.20 -2.43
CA PRO A 13 -19.68 19.05 -2.54
C PRO A 13 -20.39 18.76 -1.21
N GLU A 14 -19.66 18.36 -0.17
CA GLU A 14 -20.17 17.96 1.16
C GLU A 14 -20.90 19.09 1.88
N TYR A 15 -20.46 20.34 1.67
CA TYR A 15 -21.04 21.55 2.26
C TYR A 15 -22.16 22.17 1.40
N GLY A 16 -22.32 21.70 0.16
CA GLY A 16 -23.32 22.19 -0.78
C GLY A 16 -23.03 23.60 -1.34
N ARG A 17 -23.94 24.07 -2.22
CA ARG A 17 -23.79 25.37 -2.92
C ARG A 17 -24.03 26.59 -2.02
N GLY A 18 -24.78 26.43 -0.92
CA GLY A 18 -25.09 27.54 -0.01
C GLY A 18 -23.84 28.14 0.62
N ILE A 19 -22.95 27.28 1.12
CA ILE A 19 -21.67 27.70 1.70
C ILE A 19 -20.75 28.29 0.64
N GLN A 20 -20.68 27.68 -0.56
CA GLN A 20 -19.88 28.23 -1.66
C GLN A 20 -20.32 29.66 -2.02
N ASN A 21 -21.62 29.94 -2.09
CA ASN A 21 -22.11 31.28 -2.36
C ASN A 21 -21.74 32.29 -1.25
N MET A 22 -21.70 31.85 0.01
CA MET A 22 -21.25 32.70 1.13
C MET A 22 -19.75 32.99 1.05
N VAL A 23 -18.94 32.02 0.64
CA VAL A 23 -17.50 32.20 0.40
C VAL A 23 -17.26 33.13 -0.80
N ASP A 24 -18.00 32.93 -1.88
CA ASP A 24 -17.94 33.81 -3.06
C ASP A 24 -18.33 35.26 -2.68
N TYR A 25 -19.32 35.45 -1.79
CA TYR A 25 -19.66 36.76 -1.23
C TYR A 25 -18.54 37.34 -0.36
N ALA A 26 -17.91 36.53 0.50
CA ALA A 26 -16.81 36.97 1.35
C ALA A 26 -15.61 37.49 0.53
N LEU A 27 -15.38 36.97 -0.68
CA LEU A 27 -14.37 37.46 -1.61
C LEU A 27 -14.68 38.85 -2.19
N THR A 28 -15.96 39.25 -2.24
CA THR A 28 -16.36 40.57 -2.76
C THR A 28 -16.27 41.70 -1.73
N ILE A 29 -16.05 41.38 -0.45
CA ILE A 29 -15.94 42.37 0.63
C ILE A 29 -14.55 43.01 0.62
N GLU A 30 -14.50 44.34 0.50
CA GLU A 30 -13.25 45.12 0.49
C GLU A 30 -12.67 45.32 1.89
N ASP A 31 -13.51 45.51 2.92
CA ASP A 31 -13.04 45.73 4.30
C ASP A 31 -12.56 44.42 4.96
N ARG A 32 -11.35 44.47 5.52
CA ARG A 32 -10.71 43.33 6.19
C ARG A 32 -11.47 42.92 7.44
N THR A 33 -12.04 43.86 8.20
CA THR A 33 -12.72 43.53 9.46
C THR A 33 -14.06 42.84 9.22
N GLU A 34 -14.82 43.31 8.24
CA GLU A 34 -16.06 42.67 7.80
C GLU A 34 -15.80 41.31 7.14
N ARG A 35 -14.73 41.19 6.35
CA ARG A 35 -14.31 39.91 5.76
C ARG A 35 -13.98 38.86 6.83
N GLN A 36 -13.25 39.24 7.88
CA GLN A 36 -12.95 38.35 9.00
C GLN A 36 -14.22 37.90 9.73
N ARG A 37 -15.17 38.82 9.97
CA ARG A 37 -16.45 38.48 10.61
C ARG A 37 -17.26 37.51 9.75
N CYS A 38 -17.34 37.77 8.45
CA CYS A 38 -18.02 36.89 7.50
C CYS A 38 -17.43 35.48 7.52
N ALA A 39 -16.11 35.35 7.48
CA ALA A 39 -15.43 34.06 7.57
C ALA A 39 -15.68 33.32 8.89
N ASN A 40 -15.64 34.01 10.03
CA ASN A 40 -16.00 33.41 11.32
C ASN A 40 -17.45 32.90 11.33
N THR A 41 -18.38 33.63 10.71
CA THR A 41 -19.77 33.19 10.58
C THR A 41 -19.88 31.95 9.68
N ILE A 42 -19.16 31.90 8.56
CA ILE A 42 -19.12 30.74 7.65
C ILE A 42 -18.59 29.50 8.37
N VAL A 43 -17.47 29.62 9.10
CA VAL A 43 -16.91 28.51 9.90
C VAL A 43 -17.90 28.03 10.96
N SER A 44 -18.62 28.94 11.61
CA SER A 44 -19.67 28.59 12.59
C SER A 44 -20.82 27.81 11.95
N ILE A 45 -21.26 28.21 10.75
CA ILE A 45 -22.30 27.51 9.99
C ILE A 45 -21.81 26.12 9.56
N MET A 46 -20.58 26.02 9.05
CA MET A 46 -19.95 24.75 8.69
C MET A 46 -19.87 23.78 9.89
N GLY A 47 -19.54 24.29 11.07
CA GLY A 47 -19.49 23.50 12.31
C GLY A 47 -20.85 22.97 12.74
N ASN A 48 -21.92 23.76 12.56
CA ASN A 48 -23.29 23.33 12.88
C ASN A 48 -23.83 22.27 11.93
N MET A 49 -23.38 22.25 10.68
CA MET A 49 -23.79 21.23 9.70
C MET A 49 -23.21 19.84 10.01
N PHE A 50 -22.04 19.78 10.67
CA PHE A 50 -21.34 18.54 10.96
C PHE A 50 -21.00 18.38 12.45
N PRO A 51 -22.02 18.24 13.32
CA PRO A 51 -21.80 18.15 14.77
C PRO A 51 -21.04 16.88 15.17
N HIS A 52 -21.11 15.82 14.37
CA HIS A 52 -20.45 14.54 14.61
C HIS A 52 -18.92 14.59 14.57
N LEU A 53 -18.35 15.62 13.95
CA LEU A 53 -16.89 15.77 13.87
C LEU A 53 -16.34 16.63 15.03
N ARG A 54 -17.19 17.16 15.91
CA ARG A 54 -16.81 18.07 17.01
C ARG A 54 -15.89 17.45 18.07
N ASP A 55 -15.91 16.12 18.22
CA ASP A 55 -15.07 15.39 19.19
C ASP A 55 -13.65 15.13 18.67
N VAL A 56 -13.35 15.49 17.41
CA VAL A 56 -12.00 15.40 16.85
C VAL A 56 -11.23 16.65 17.27
N ALA A 57 -10.10 16.48 17.96
CA ALA A 57 -9.25 17.58 18.44
C ALA A 57 -8.86 18.60 17.34
N ASP A 58 -8.82 18.15 16.08
CA ASP A 58 -8.48 18.96 14.90
C ASP A 58 -9.70 19.42 14.09
N PHE A 59 -10.93 19.37 14.63
CA PHE A 59 -12.12 19.73 13.87
C PHE A 59 -12.10 21.19 13.40
N ASN A 60 -11.78 22.11 14.31
CA ASN A 60 -11.72 23.54 14.00
C ASN A 60 -10.66 23.83 12.93
N HIS A 61 -9.50 23.16 13.01
CA HIS A 61 -8.44 23.28 12.02
C HIS A 61 -8.92 22.85 10.63
N LYS A 62 -9.60 21.70 10.53
CA LYS A 62 -10.16 21.22 9.25
C LYS A 62 -11.19 22.17 8.64
N LEU A 63 -12.00 22.86 9.46
CA LEU A 63 -12.96 23.84 8.94
C LEU A 63 -12.26 25.04 8.30
N TRP A 64 -11.19 25.53 8.92
CA TRP A 64 -10.36 26.60 8.37
C TRP A 64 -9.65 26.16 7.08
N ASP A 65 -9.16 24.91 7.03
CA ASP A 65 -8.62 24.33 5.81
C ASP A 65 -9.66 24.23 4.69
N HIS A 66 -10.89 23.77 5.01
CA HIS A 66 -11.97 23.69 4.04
C HIS A 66 -12.37 25.07 3.50
N LEU A 67 -12.37 26.11 4.36
CA LEU A 67 -12.61 27.50 3.94
C LEU A 67 -11.51 27.99 3.00
N ALA A 68 -10.23 27.69 3.30
CA ALA A 68 -9.11 28.06 2.46
C ALA A 68 -9.18 27.37 1.08
N VAL A 69 -9.49 26.07 1.04
CA VAL A 69 -9.68 25.32 -0.20
C VAL A 69 -10.88 25.84 -1.01
N MET A 70 -12.01 26.15 -0.37
CA MET A 70 -13.19 26.68 -1.08
C MET A 70 -12.98 28.06 -1.70
N SER A 71 -12.08 28.85 -1.12
CA SER A 71 -11.71 30.18 -1.62
C SER A 71 -10.50 30.17 -2.55
N ASN A 72 -9.96 28.99 -2.90
CA ASN A 72 -8.70 28.83 -3.63
C ASN A 72 -7.58 29.72 -3.03
N TYR A 73 -7.53 29.85 -1.70
CA TYR A 73 -6.50 30.62 -0.97
C TYR A 73 -6.47 32.12 -1.33
N GLN A 74 -7.56 32.66 -1.90
CA GLN A 74 -7.67 34.07 -2.28
C GLN A 74 -8.18 34.97 -1.15
N LEU A 75 -8.64 34.39 -0.05
CA LEU A 75 -9.12 35.14 1.11
C LEU A 75 -7.94 35.66 1.94
N ASP A 76 -7.77 36.98 1.96
CA ASP A 76 -6.84 37.68 2.85
C ASP A 76 -7.49 37.88 4.23
N ILE A 77 -7.24 36.92 5.13
CA ILE A 77 -7.82 36.75 6.47
C ILE A 77 -6.70 36.35 7.44
N ASP A 78 -6.80 36.77 8.70
CA ASP A 78 -5.93 36.27 9.75
C ASP A 78 -6.36 34.85 10.15
N TYR A 79 -5.70 33.85 9.57
CA TYR A 79 -5.93 32.45 9.88
C TYR A 79 -5.27 32.10 11.22
N PRO A 80 -6.02 31.54 12.19
CA PRO A 80 -5.47 31.14 13.48
C PRO A 80 -4.56 29.91 13.42
N TYR A 81 -4.51 29.21 12.28
CA TYR A 81 -3.74 27.98 12.05
C TYR A 81 -2.97 28.06 10.72
N GLU A 82 -1.82 27.40 10.64
CA GLU A 82 -0.99 27.36 9.42
C GLU A 82 -1.70 26.54 8.32
N ILE A 83 -2.22 27.23 7.31
CA ILE A 83 -2.91 26.56 6.20
C ILE A 83 -1.87 25.80 5.37
N THR A 84 -2.15 24.53 5.08
CA THR A 84 -1.34 23.78 4.12
C THR A 84 -1.60 24.31 2.70
N PRO A 85 -0.60 24.83 1.97
CA PRO A 85 -0.78 25.35 0.60
C PRO A 85 -1.19 24.24 -0.39
N GLU A 86 -1.96 24.58 -1.42
CA GLU A 86 -2.48 23.66 -2.48
C GLU A 86 -1.42 22.73 -3.06
N THR A 87 -0.17 23.22 -3.14
CA THR A 87 0.98 22.51 -3.70
C THR A 87 1.25 21.18 -2.97
N THR A 88 0.99 21.11 -1.67
CA THR A 88 1.27 19.92 -0.87
C THR A 88 0.14 18.89 -0.98
N LEU A 89 -1.11 19.34 -1.13
CA LEU A 89 -2.30 18.48 -1.18
C LEU A 89 -2.42 17.70 -2.50
N HIS A 90 -1.97 18.29 -3.62
CA HIS A 90 -2.01 17.65 -4.94
C HIS A 90 -0.73 16.90 -5.33
N ALA A 91 0.25 16.81 -4.43
CA ALA A 91 1.44 16.02 -4.66
C ALA A 91 1.08 14.53 -4.76
N LYS A 92 1.11 13.97 -5.98
CA LYS A 92 0.94 12.53 -6.18
C LYS A 92 1.97 11.81 -5.30
N PRO A 93 1.57 10.78 -4.53
CA PRO A 93 2.53 10.01 -3.74
C PRO A 93 3.61 9.47 -4.67
N LYS A 94 4.87 9.51 -4.21
CA LYS A 94 6.00 9.00 -4.99
C LYS A 94 5.73 7.53 -5.33
N PRO A 95 5.83 7.12 -6.61
CA PRO A 95 5.61 5.74 -7.00
C PRO A 95 6.67 4.87 -6.30
N LEU A 96 6.21 3.83 -5.59
CA LEU A 96 7.10 2.84 -5.01
C LEU A 96 7.67 1.97 -6.13
N ALA A 97 8.99 1.90 -6.23
CA ALA A 97 9.62 0.96 -7.15
C ALA A 97 9.33 -0.48 -6.67
N TYR A 98 8.56 -1.24 -7.45
CA TYR A 98 8.34 -2.65 -7.13
C TYR A 98 9.64 -3.42 -7.38
N PRO A 99 10.15 -4.20 -6.41
CA PRO A 99 11.38 -4.95 -6.58
C PRO A 99 11.15 -6.11 -7.56
N MET A 100 11.36 -5.86 -8.85
CA MET A 100 11.37 -6.90 -9.89
C MET A 100 12.69 -7.67 -9.81
N LYS A 101 12.77 -8.64 -8.90
CA LYS A 101 13.92 -9.57 -8.82
C LYS A 101 13.68 -10.75 -9.76
N ARG A 102 14.63 -11.03 -10.64
CA ARG A 102 14.58 -12.17 -11.57
C ARG A 102 14.89 -13.44 -10.79
N ILE A 103 13.92 -14.35 -10.67
CA ILE A 103 14.06 -15.64 -10.01
C ILE A 103 14.35 -16.70 -11.08
N ARG A 104 15.43 -17.48 -10.93
CA ARG A 104 15.78 -18.53 -11.90
C ARG A 104 14.82 -19.72 -11.83
N TYR A 105 14.64 -20.31 -10.64
CA TYR A 105 13.67 -21.39 -10.42
C TYR A 105 12.48 -20.91 -9.59
N ARG A 106 11.29 -20.95 -10.21
CA ARG A 106 10.04 -20.42 -9.63
C ARG A 106 9.62 -21.13 -8.36
N HIS A 107 9.99 -22.40 -8.19
CA HIS A 107 9.63 -23.23 -7.04
C HIS A 107 10.48 -22.94 -5.79
N TYR A 108 11.70 -22.41 -5.92
CA TYR A 108 12.55 -22.04 -4.78
C TYR A 108 12.38 -20.57 -4.34
N GLY A 109 12.01 -19.68 -5.27
CA GLY A 109 11.80 -18.27 -4.95
C GLY A 109 13.09 -17.48 -4.69
N PHE A 110 12.96 -16.17 -4.51
CA PHE A 110 14.11 -15.25 -4.40
C PHE A 110 14.93 -15.43 -3.10
N LEU A 111 14.27 -15.81 -2.00
CA LEU A 111 14.92 -15.89 -0.70
C LEU A 111 15.92 -17.06 -0.64
N LEU A 112 15.54 -18.22 -1.18
CA LEU A 112 16.47 -19.36 -1.30
C LEU A 112 17.64 -19.03 -2.23
N GLU A 113 17.41 -18.38 -3.36
CA GLU A 113 18.48 -17.92 -4.25
C GLU A 113 19.46 -16.96 -3.55
N SER A 114 18.95 -16.06 -2.71
CA SER A 114 19.78 -15.16 -1.90
C SER A 114 20.58 -15.89 -0.83
N LEU A 115 19.99 -16.90 -0.19
CA LEU A 115 20.67 -17.72 0.82
C LEU A 115 21.77 -18.57 0.18
N LEU A 116 21.52 -19.15 -1.01
CA LEU A 116 22.50 -19.91 -1.77
C LEU A 116 23.67 -19.03 -2.21
N LYS A 117 23.40 -17.79 -2.61
CA LYS A 117 24.47 -16.82 -2.90
C LYS A 117 25.32 -16.51 -1.66
N LYS A 118 24.69 -16.30 -0.50
CA LYS A 118 25.42 -16.10 0.76
C LYS A 118 26.23 -17.33 1.16
N LEU A 119 25.68 -18.54 0.99
CA LEU A 119 26.39 -19.80 1.23
C LEU A 119 27.66 -19.93 0.38
N LYS A 120 27.65 -19.41 -0.84
CA LYS A 120 28.82 -19.39 -1.73
C LYS A 120 29.94 -18.46 -1.25
N ASP A 121 29.56 -17.38 -0.56
CA ASP A 121 30.48 -16.32 -0.11
C ASP A 121 30.99 -16.57 1.34
N MET A 122 30.41 -17.51 2.09
CA MET A 122 30.83 -17.87 3.45
C MET A 122 31.96 -18.91 3.47
N GLU A 123 32.87 -18.78 4.45
CA GLU A 123 33.96 -19.73 4.69
C GLU A 123 33.46 -21.06 5.29
N ASP A 124 34.28 -22.11 5.17
CA ASP A 124 33.99 -23.44 5.73
C ASP A 124 34.01 -23.38 7.26
N GLY A 125 32.86 -23.69 7.88
CA GLY A 125 32.69 -23.68 9.33
C GLY A 125 31.37 -24.31 9.77
N PRO A 126 31.18 -24.56 11.07
CA PRO A 126 29.98 -25.22 11.60
C PRO A 126 28.69 -24.45 11.29
N GLU A 127 28.77 -23.13 11.16
CA GLU A 127 27.65 -22.27 10.78
C GLU A 127 27.23 -22.48 9.32
N ARG A 128 28.19 -22.74 8.42
CA ARG A 128 27.92 -23.04 7.01
C ARG A 128 27.18 -24.38 6.90
N ASP A 129 27.61 -25.41 7.62
CA ASP A 129 26.97 -26.74 7.60
C ASP A 129 25.53 -26.69 8.14
N ALA A 130 25.31 -25.93 9.22
CA ALA A 130 23.98 -25.68 9.74
C ALA A 130 23.08 -24.95 8.73
N LEU A 131 23.63 -23.95 8.02
CA LEU A 131 22.89 -23.20 7.01
C LEU A 131 22.60 -24.05 5.76
N ILE A 132 23.53 -24.91 5.33
CA ILE A 132 23.32 -25.89 4.26
C ILE A 132 22.15 -26.82 4.63
N SER A 133 22.17 -27.33 5.87
CA SER A 133 21.11 -28.18 6.40
C SER A 133 19.73 -27.50 6.37
N LEU A 134 19.68 -26.24 6.79
CA LEU A 134 18.45 -25.44 6.80
C LEU A 134 17.94 -25.16 5.38
N VAL A 135 18.83 -24.80 4.47
CA VAL A 135 18.50 -24.49 3.07
C VAL A 135 18.02 -25.75 2.35
N ALA A 136 18.68 -26.90 2.54
CA ALA A 136 18.28 -28.17 1.96
C ALA A 136 16.88 -28.61 2.44
N ASN A 137 16.61 -28.49 3.74
CA ASN A 137 15.28 -28.77 4.29
C ASN A 137 14.21 -27.81 3.74
N GLN A 138 14.54 -26.52 3.62
CA GLN A 138 13.62 -25.54 3.04
C GLN A 138 13.39 -25.78 1.53
N MET A 139 14.39 -26.22 0.78
CA MET A 139 14.27 -26.61 -0.63
C MET A 139 13.35 -27.81 -0.80
N LYS A 140 13.50 -28.85 0.05
CA LYS A 140 12.59 -30.00 0.09
C LYS A 140 11.14 -29.60 0.37
N GLN A 141 10.93 -28.70 1.34
CA GLN A 141 9.60 -28.16 1.65
C GLN A 141 9.01 -27.35 0.48
N SER A 142 9.82 -26.52 -0.17
CA SER A 142 9.42 -25.71 -1.31
C SER A 142 9.02 -26.58 -2.51
N LEU A 143 9.75 -27.66 -2.78
CA LEU A 143 9.36 -28.65 -3.79
C LEU A 143 8.06 -29.35 -3.43
N TYR A 144 7.87 -29.77 -2.18
CA TYR A 144 6.61 -30.38 -1.73
C TYR A 144 5.41 -29.45 -1.93
N ASN A 145 5.57 -28.17 -1.60
CA ASN A 145 4.51 -27.17 -1.77
C ASN A 145 4.19 -26.90 -3.25
N TRP A 146 5.19 -27.01 -4.14
CA TRP A 146 5.02 -26.79 -5.57
C TRP A 146 4.51 -28.03 -6.32
N ASN A 147 5.00 -29.21 -5.93
CA ASN A 147 4.66 -30.50 -6.50
C ASN A 147 4.60 -31.57 -5.40
N LYS A 148 3.38 -32.05 -5.09
CA LYS A 148 3.15 -33.01 -4.01
C LYS A 148 3.74 -34.40 -4.30
N ASP A 149 3.92 -34.74 -5.58
CA ASP A 149 4.41 -36.06 -6.03
C ASP A 149 5.89 -36.03 -6.43
N GLY A 150 6.57 -34.87 -6.34
CA GLY A 150 7.95 -34.67 -6.80
C GLY A 150 8.99 -34.64 -5.68
N MET A 151 8.89 -35.56 -4.71
CA MET A 151 9.84 -35.67 -3.60
C MET A 151 11.05 -36.53 -3.98
N ASP A 152 11.99 -35.96 -4.72
CA ASP A 152 13.29 -36.61 -4.95
C ASP A 152 14.37 -35.85 -4.17
N GLU A 153 14.90 -36.45 -3.11
CA GLU A 153 16.03 -35.91 -2.34
C GLU A 153 17.28 -35.73 -3.22
N GLU A 154 17.42 -36.60 -4.23
CA GLU A 154 18.44 -36.51 -5.27
C GLU A 154 18.34 -35.21 -6.08
N LYS A 155 17.11 -34.74 -6.38
CA LYS A 155 16.90 -33.47 -7.10
C LYS A 155 17.30 -32.28 -6.24
N VAL A 156 17.00 -32.30 -4.94
CA VAL A 156 17.43 -31.24 -4.01
C VAL A 156 18.95 -31.17 -3.94
N ALA A 157 19.63 -32.32 -3.83
CA ALA A 157 21.08 -32.38 -3.81
C ALA A 157 21.70 -31.89 -5.13
N SER A 158 21.12 -32.29 -6.28
CA SER A 158 21.55 -31.84 -7.60
C SER A 158 21.35 -30.34 -7.81
N ASP A 159 20.19 -29.80 -7.43
CA ASP A 159 19.87 -28.39 -7.55
C ASP A 159 20.76 -27.54 -6.63
N LEU A 160 21.07 -28.01 -5.43
CA LEU A 160 21.99 -27.34 -4.51
C LEU A 160 23.41 -27.27 -5.08
N ALA A 161 23.91 -28.38 -5.62
CA ALA A 161 25.21 -28.43 -6.28
C ALA A 161 25.24 -27.50 -7.51
N ALA A 162 24.17 -27.49 -8.31
CA ALA A 162 24.04 -26.61 -9.47
C ALA A 162 24.00 -25.12 -9.09
N TYR A 163 23.39 -24.77 -7.96
CA TYR A 163 23.32 -23.39 -7.48
C TYR A 163 24.59 -22.88 -6.81
N THR A 164 25.38 -23.78 -6.21
CA THR A 164 26.62 -23.46 -5.51
C THR A 164 27.86 -23.62 -6.41
N ASP A 165 27.66 -23.82 -7.72
CA ASP A 165 28.70 -24.13 -8.70
C ASP A 165 29.62 -25.30 -8.25
N GLY A 166 29.04 -26.29 -7.54
CA GLY A 166 29.74 -27.46 -7.03
C GLY A 166 30.53 -27.26 -5.73
N LYS A 167 30.47 -26.08 -5.10
CA LYS A 167 31.17 -25.81 -3.82
C LYS A 167 30.54 -26.47 -2.60
N VAL A 168 29.23 -26.77 -2.67
CA VAL A 168 28.51 -27.46 -1.62
C VAL A 168 27.99 -28.78 -2.18
N GLN A 169 28.63 -29.87 -1.79
CA GLN A 169 28.12 -31.22 -2.00
C GLN A 169 27.55 -31.71 -0.67
N ILE A 170 26.28 -32.08 -0.67
CA ILE A 170 25.68 -32.79 0.45
C ILE A 170 25.83 -34.28 0.15
N ASP A 171 26.48 -34.99 1.06
CA ASP A 171 26.47 -36.45 1.06
C ASP A 171 25.11 -36.93 1.56
N LEU A 172 24.32 -37.49 0.64
CA LEU A 172 23.00 -38.05 0.91
C LEU A 172 23.02 -39.18 1.95
N GLU A 173 24.19 -39.79 2.21
CA GLU A 173 24.36 -40.85 3.21
C GLU A 173 24.46 -40.33 4.65
N HIS A 174 24.92 -39.08 4.85
CA HIS A 174 25.10 -38.48 6.18
C HIS A 174 24.04 -37.43 6.50
N PHE A 175 23.29 -36.96 5.51
CA PHE A 175 22.29 -35.92 5.68
C PHE A 175 20.87 -36.47 5.68
N HIS A 176 20.28 -36.56 6.87
CA HIS A 176 18.86 -36.86 7.00
C HIS A 176 18.02 -35.59 6.83
N PHE A 177 17.32 -35.51 5.71
CA PHE A 177 16.31 -34.48 5.52
C PHE A 177 15.23 -34.61 6.58
N ALA A 178 14.83 -33.47 7.18
CA ALA A 178 13.73 -33.45 8.13
C ALA A 178 12.43 -33.95 7.45
N SER A 179 11.57 -34.62 8.23
CA SER A 179 10.27 -35.03 7.75
C SER A 179 9.45 -33.79 7.38
N VAL A 180 8.98 -33.75 6.14
CA VAL A 180 8.11 -32.67 5.67
C VAL A 180 6.77 -32.84 6.37
N GLN A 181 6.58 -32.10 7.45
CA GLN A 181 5.25 -31.96 8.02
C GLN A 181 4.43 -31.15 7.03
N SER A 182 3.31 -31.71 6.59
CA SER A 182 2.23 -30.93 6.00
C SER A 182 1.85 -29.87 7.04
N ARG A 183 2.38 -28.66 6.91
CA ARG A 183 1.74 -27.49 7.49
C ARG A 183 0.42 -27.36 6.74
N SER A 184 -0.61 -27.97 7.30
CA SER A 184 -1.97 -27.48 7.13
C SER A 184 -1.89 -25.99 7.43
N LEU A 185 -1.93 -25.17 6.39
CA LEU A 185 -2.24 -23.75 6.52
C LEU A 185 -3.70 -23.71 7.01
N GLY A 186 -3.89 -23.96 8.30
CA GLY A 186 -5.14 -23.72 8.98
C GLY A 186 -5.41 -22.22 8.93
N GLY A 187 -6.42 -21.83 8.14
CA GLY A 187 -6.91 -20.45 8.12
C GLY A 187 -7.43 -19.99 6.77
N THR A 188 -8.77 -19.98 6.64
CA THR A 188 -9.54 -19.00 5.85
C THR A 188 -9.17 -18.81 4.37
N ALA A 189 -9.42 -19.85 3.57
CA ALA A 189 -9.78 -19.64 2.16
C ALA A 189 -11.24 -19.15 2.08
N MET A 190 -11.47 -17.86 2.33
CA MET A 190 -12.69 -17.20 1.87
C MET A 190 -12.59 -17.16 0.34
N GLY A 191 -13.29 -18.11 -0.30
CA GLY A 191 -13.30 -18.25 -1.75
C GLY A 191 -13.93 -17.04 -2.42
N LEU A 192 -13.11 -16.05 -2.80
CA LEU A 192 -13.46 -15.16 -3.91
C LEU A 192 -13.25 -15.95 -5.22
N ARG A 193 -14.26 -16.76 -5.54
CA ARG A 193 -14.46 -17.30 -6.87
C ARG A 193 -14.82 -16.14 -7.79
N MET A 194 -13.79 -15.55 -8.42
CA MET A 194 -13.95 -14.54 -9.45
C MET A 194 -14.68 -15.18 -10.64
N GLN A 195 -15.99 -14.91 -10.76
CA GLN A 195 -16.79 -15.25 -11.94
C GLN A 195 -16.25 -14.46 -13.14
N ARG A 196 -15.43 -15.11 -13.98
CA ARG A 196 -15.19 -14.64 -15.35
C ARG A 196 -16.48 -14.83 -16.16
N LYS A 197 -17.31 -13.78 -16.24
CA LYS A 197 -18.38 -13.68 -17.25
C LYS A 197 -17.74 -13.49 -18.63
N ASN A 198 -17.66 -14.57 -19.40
CA ASN A 198 -17.37 -14.51 -20.83
C ASN A 198 -18.63 -14.05 -21.58
N ASN A 199 -18.66 -12.78 -21.96
CA ASN A 199 -19.65 -12.23 -22.88
C ASN A 199 -19.26 -12.62 -24.31
N ARG A 200 -19.71 -13.80 -24.79
CA ARG A 200 -19.75 -14.08 -26.23
C ARG A 200 -21.09 -13.60 -26.77
N LYS A 201 -21.04 -12.44 -27.44
CA LYS A 201 -22.12 -11.93 -28.30
C LYS A 201 -22.45 -13.00 -29.36
N ARG A 202 -23.73 -13.36 -29.43
CA ARG A 202 -24.34 -14.06 -30.57
C ARG A 202 -24.42 -13.10 -31.75
N ASN A 203 -23.96 -13.55 -32.91
CA ASN A 203 -24.58 -13.22 -34.20
C ASN A 203 -25.80 -14.12 -34.37
#